data_AF-A0A803P9R2-F1
#
_entry.id   AF-A0A803P9R2-F1
#
_cell.length_a   1.000
_cell.length_b   1.000
_cell.length_c   1.000
_cell.angle_alpha   90.00
_cell.angle_beta   90.00
_cell.angle_gamma   90.00
#
_symmetry.space_group_name_H-M   'P 1'
#
loop_
_entity.id
_entity.type
_entity.pdbx_description
1 polymer ?
#
loop_
_entity_poly.entity_id
_entity_poly.type
_entity_poly.pdbx_seq_one_letter_code
_entity_poly.pdbx_strand_id
1 'polypeptide(L)'
;MTQKSGLFKGQKKRKTVPLNRHGKAPTTRKGKRYVKPSNFTSAMDTDRELTKFINKCNEVKAATAANKEGGQLCIVKTPAGNEAEAKK
;
A
#
# COMPACT_ATOMS: atom_id res chain seq x y z
N MET A 1 9.28 27.08 17.21
CA MET A 1 9.56 25.66 17.54
C MET A 1 8.36 24.82 17.12
N THR A 2 8.30 24.35 15.87
CA THR A 2 7.17 23.54 15.37
C THR A 2 7.66 22.16 14.96
N GLN A 3 7.45 21.21 15.88
CA GLN A 3 8.01 19.84 15.92
C GLN A 3 7.51 18.88 14.81
N LYS A 4 6.67 19.33 13.88
CA LYS A 4 5.87 18.44 13.02
C LYS A 4 5.89 18.76 11.52
N SER A 5 6.86 19.52 11.02
CA SER A 5 6.92 19.93 9.61
C SER A 5 6.97 18.76 8.61
N GLY A 6 7.57 17.62 8.98
CA GLY A 6 7.70 16.43 8.12
C GLY A 6 6.63 15.35 8.30
N LEU A 7 5.70 15.54 9.24
CA LEU A 7 4.66 14.55 9.58
C LEU A 7 3.31 14.85 8.90
N PHE A 8 3.24 15.93 8.10
CA PHE A 8 2.01 16.31 7.41
C PHE A 8 1.69 15.33 6.27
N LYS A 9 0.47 14.78 6.31
CA LYS A 9 -0.10 13.95 5.26
C LYS A 9 -0.22 14.79 3.98
N GLY A 10 0.40 14.35 2.88
CA GLY A 10 0.37 15.05 1.59
C GLY A 10 1.67 15.74 1.17
N GLN A 11 2.71 15.78 2.01
CA GLN A 11 4.02 16.23 1.53
C GLN A 11 4.60 15.25 0.50
N LYS A 12 4.86 15.75 -0.70
CA LYS A 12 5.52 15.00 -1.78
C LYS A 12 6.98 14.75 -1.39
N LYS A 13 7.26 13.64 -0.72
CA LYS A 13 8.63 13.14 -0.53
C LYS A 13 9.20 12.83 -1.91
N ARG A 14 10.12 13.67 -2.40
CA ARG A 14 10.90 13.37 -3.61
C ARG A 14 11.77 12.16 -3.28
N LYS A 15 11.40 10.99 -3.80
CA LYS A 15 12.21 9.77 -3.73
C LYS A 15 13.40 9.93 -4.67
N THR A 16 14.40 10.72 -4.27
CA THR A 16 15.68 10.81 -4.98
C THR A 16 16.48 9.55 -4.68
N VAL A 17 17.15 9.00 -5.69
CA VAL A 17 18.01 7.83 -5.51
C VAL A 17 19.22 8.26 -4.67
N PRO A 18 19.52 7.59 -3.54
CA PRO A 18 20.66 7.94 -2.72
C PRO A 18 21.97 7.74 -3.50
N LEU A 19 22.93 8.62 -3.24
CA LEU A 19 24.28 8.51 -3.80
C LEU A 19 24.97 7.25 -3.27
N ASN A 20 25.89 6.69 -4.06
CA ASN A 20 26.69 5.56 -3.62
C ASN A 20 27.68 5.96 -2.50
N ARG A 21 28.40 4.98 -1.92
CA ARG A 21 29.40 5.23 -0.85
C ARG A 21 30.49 6.25 -1.21
N HIS A 22 30.68 6.55 -2.49
CA HIS A 22 31.64 7.54 -3.00
C HIS A 22 30.97 8.83 -3.50
N GLY A 23 29.71 9.08 -3.16
CA GLY A 23 28.98 10.30 -3.51
C GLY A 23 28.58 10.41 -4.99
N LYS A 24 28.66 9.34 -5.77
CA LYS A 24 28.25 9.34 -7.20
C LYS A 24 26.81 8.84 -7.36
N ALA A 25 26.06 9.48 -8.25
CA ALA A 25 24.72 9.03 -8.61
C ALA A 25 24.80 7.70 -9.38
N PRO A 26 24.12 6.63 -8.92
CA PRO A 26 24.14 5.37 -9.64
C PRO A 26 23.39 5.50 -10.97
N THR A 27 23.99 5.04 -12.06
CA THR A 27 23.33 5.04 -13.36
C THR A 27 22.20 4.01 -13.36
N THR A 28 20.96 4.47 -13.51
CA THR A 28 19.78 3.60 -13.59
C THR A 28 19.36 3.48 -15.05
N ARG A 29 19.66 2.34 -15.69
CA ARG A 29 19.15 2.06 -17.04
C ARG A 29 17.64 1.87 -17.01
N LYS A 30 16.92 2.43 -17.99
CA LYS A 30 15.48 2.20 -18.19
C LYS A 30 15.21 0.69 -18.25
N GLY A 31 14.27 0.20 -17.45
CA GLY A 31 13.96 -1.24 -17.35
C GLY A 31 14.78 -2.02 -16.32
N LYS A 32 15.55 -1.35 -15.44
CA LYS A 32 16.19 -2.01 -14.30
C LYS A 32 15.13 -2.76 -13.48
N ARG A 33 15.22 -4.10 -13.46
CA ARG A 33 14.29 -4.96 -12.73
C ARG A 33 14.34 -4.61 -11.25
N TYR A 34 13.17 -4.55 -10.62
CA TYR A 34 13.09 -4.56 -9.17
C TYR A 34 13.62 -5.90 -8.68
N VAL A 35 14.88 -5.92 -8.23
CA VAL A 35 15.49 -7.07 -7.60
C VAL A 35 15.23 -6.94 -6.11
N LYS A 36 14.50 -7.91 -5.54
CA LYS A 36 14.30 -7.97 -4.09
C LYS A 36 15.68 -8.03 -3.42
N PRO A 37 15.93 -7.23 -2.37
CA PRO A 37 17.20 -7.32 -1.65
C PRO A 37 17.39 -8.73 -1.12
N SER A 38 18.61 -9.27 -1.25
CA SER A 38 18.95 -10.62 -0.76
C SER A 38 18.88 -10.73 0.75
N ASN A 39 19.07 -9.62 1.45
CA ASN A 39 19.12 -9.56 2.91
C ASN A 39 17.80 -8.97 3.42
N PHE A 40 16.83 -9.85 3.69
CA PHE A 40 15.66 -9.49 4.48
C PHE A 40 16.01 -9.62 5.96
N THR A 41 15.75 -8.56 6.74
CA THR A 41 15.87 -8.61 8.20
C THR A 41 14.53 -9.06 8.78
N SER A 42 14.54 -9.72 9.93
CA SER A 42 13.31 -10.19 10.61
C SER A 42 12.32 -9.05 10.89
N ALA A 43 12.81 -7.85 11.19
CA ALA A 43 11.99 -6.65 11.36
C ALA A 43 11.24 -6.24 10.07
N MET A 44 11.84 -6.43 8.88
CA MET A 44 11.17 -6.13 7.62
C MET A 44 10.04 -7.13 7.30
N ASP A 45 10.12 -8.36 7.80
CA ASP A 45 9.07 -9.35 7.63
C ASP A 45 7.86 -9.06 8.54
N THR A 46 8.10 -8.65 9.79
CA THR A 46 7.01 -8.20 10.68
C THR A 46 6.29 -6.98 10.12
N ASP A 47 7.04 -6.01 9.58
CA ASP A 47 6.46 -4.81 8.94
C ASP A 47 5.63 -5.16 7.70
N ARG A 48 5.98 -6.26 7.02
CA ARG A 48 5.27 -6.72 5.83
C ARG A 48 3.89 -7.24 6.15
N GLU A 49 3.75 -8.00 7.23
CA GLU A 49 2.45 -8.52 7.67
C GLU A 49 1.53 -7.40 8.16
N LEU A 50 2.09 -6.46 8.93
CA LEU A 50 1.37 -5.26 9.36
C LEU A 50 0.90 -4.42 8.15
N THR A 51 1.78 -4.22 7.16
CA THR A 51 1.43 -3.48 5.94
C THR A 51 0.31 -4.18 5.15
N LYS A 52 0.38 -5.51 5.01
CA LYS A 52 -0.68 -6.30 4.34
C LYS A 52 -2.02 -6.15 5.06
N PHE A 53 -2.02 -6.23 6.40
CA PHE A 53 -3.22 -6.08 7.21
C PHE A 53 -3.83 -4.68 7.04
N ILE A 54 -3.02 -3.63 7.14
CA ILE A 54 -3.47 -2.24 6.96
C ILE A 54 -4.06 -2.04 5.57
N ASN A 55 -3.43 -2.58 4.51
CA ASN A 55 -3.95 -2.47 3.15
C ASN A 55 -5.31 -3.15 3.00
N LYS A 56 -5.45 -4.39 3.51
CA LYS A 56 -6.74 -5.11 3.50
C LYS A 56 -7.84 -4.31 4.22
N CYS A 57 -7.54 -3.72 5.39
CA CYS A 57 -8.49 -2.90 6.12
C CYS A 57 -8.88 -1.62 5.34
N ASN A 58 -7.92 -0.97 4.69
CA ASN A 58 -8.19 0.22 3.87
C ASN A 58 -9.04 -0.12 2.64
N GLU A 59 -8.75 -1.24 1.97
CA GLU A 59 -9.53 -1.74 0.83
C GLU A 59 -10.97 -2.04 1.23
N VAL A 60 -11.18 -2.79 2.33
CA VAL A 60 -12.52 -3.08 2.85
C VAL A 60 -13.25 -1.79 3.21
N LYS A 61 -12.60 -0.86 3.92
CA LYS A 61 -13.21 0.41 4.30
C LYS A 61 -13.62 1.24 3.08
N ALA A 62 -12.78 1.29 2.05
CA ALA A 62 -13.09 1.97 0.80
C ALA A 62 -14.27 1.30 0.07
N ALA A 63 -14.28 -0.03 0.00
CA ALA A 63 -15.38 -0.79 -0.60
C ALA A 63 -16.70 -0.57 0.16
N THR A 64 -16.69 -0.59 1.49
CA THR A 64 -17.88 -0.34 2.31
C THR A 64 -18.39 1.10 2.13
N ALA A 65 -17.51 2.10 2.11
CA ALA A 65 -17.90 3.48 1.86
C ALA A 65 -18.54 3.65 0.47
N ALA A 66 -17.93 3.05 -0.56
CA ALA A 66 -18.47 3.08 -1.92
C ALA A 66 -19.84 2.38 -2.03
N ASN A 67 -20.04 1.24 -1.35
CA ASN A 67 -21.34 0.56 -1.32
C ASN A 67 -22.41 1.33 -0.53
N LYS A 68 -21.99 2.16 0.45
CA LYS A 68 -22.91 2.98 1.24
C LYS A 68 -23.35 4.25 0.51
N GLU A 69 -22.43 4.89 -0.20
CA GLU A 69 -22.68 6.16 -0.92
C GLU A 69 -23.16 5.95 -2.36
N GLY A 70 -22.72 4.89 -3.02
CA GLY A 70 -23.21 4.46 -4.33
C GLY A 70 -24.32 3.43 -4.15
N GLY A 71 -25.57 3.86 -4.29
CA GLY A 71 -26.73 2.97 -4.30
C GLY A 71 -26.50 1.73 -5.17
N GLN A 72 -27.07 0.62 -4.72
CA GLN A 72 -26.81 -0.78 -5.11
C GLN A 72 -26.72 -1.02 -6.63
N LEU A 73 -25.58 -0.70 -7.23
CA LEU A 73 -25.18 -1.16 -8.54
C LEU A 73 -24.11 -2.22 -8.33
N CYS A 74 -24.57 -3.48 -8.30
CA CYS A 74 -23.79 -4.69 -8.11
C CYS A 74 -22.77 -4.90 -9.25
N ILE A 75 -21.67 -4.13 -9.25
CA ILE A 75 -20.50 -4.37 -10.11
C ILE A 75 -19.37 -5.04 -9.29
N VAL A 76 -19.44 -4.98 -7.95
CA VAL A 76 -18.48 -5.64 -7.07
C VAL A 76 -18.93 -7.07 -6.80
N LYS A 77 -18.08 -8.04 -7.16
CA LYS A 77 -18.29 -9.46 -6.84
C LYS A 77 -18.33 -9.61 -5.32
N THR A 78 -19.49 -9.96 -4.79
CA THR A 78 -19.66 -10.25 -3.37
C THR A 78 -18.72 -11.37 -2.95
N PRO A 79 -18.14 -11.31 -1.74
CA PRO A 79 -17.37 -12.45 -1.23
C PRO A 79 -18.29 -13.67 -1.17
N ALA A 80 -17.81 -14.79 -1.72
CA ALA A 80 -18.52 -16.07 -1.73
C ALA A 80 -18.82 -16.49 -0.29
N GLY A 81 -20.06 -16.28 0.13
CA GLY A 81 -20.50 -16.49 1.52
C GLY A 81 -21.94 -16.06 1.79
N ASN A 82 -22.47 -15.09 1.03
CA ASN A 82 -23.82 -14.55 1.26
C ASN A 82 -24.86 -14.96 0.20
N GLU A 83 -24.55 -15.86 -0.73
CA GLU A 83 -25.50 -16.30 -1.76
C GLU A 83 -26.38 -17.49 -1.32
N ALA A 84 -26.15 -18.05 -0.12
CA ALA A 84 -26.82 -19.26 0.34
C ALA A 84 -28.17 -19.03 1.05
N GLU A 85 -28.55 -17.80 1.42
CA GLU A 85 -29.77 -17.56 2.23
C GLU A 85 -30.95 -16.94 1.48
N ALA A 86 -30.83 -16.64 0.18
CA ALA A 86 -31.92 -16.01 -0.59
C ALA A 86 -32.86 -17.01 -1.31
N LYS A 87 -32.97 -18.26 -0.81
CA LYS A 87 -33.98 -19.22 -1.26
C LYS A 87 -34.62 -19.95 -0.07
N LYS A 88 -35.54 -19.26 0.61
CA LYS A 88 -36.77 -19.85 1.15
C LYS A 88 -37.76 -18.77 1.53
#